data_AF-A0A0N4TUC0-F1
#
_entry.id   AF-A0A0N4TUC0-F1
#
_cell.length_a   1.000
_cell.length_b   1.000
_cell.length_c   1.000
_cell.angle_alpha   90.00
_cell.angle_beta   90.00
_cell.angle_gamma   90.00
#
_symmetry.space_group_name_H-M   'P 1'
#
loop_
_entity.id
_entity.type
_entity.pdbx_description
1 polymer ?
#
loop_
_entity_poly.entity_id
_entity_poly.type
_entity_poly.pdbx_seq_one_letter_code
_entity_poly.pdbx_strand_id
1 'polypeptide(L)' 'MRAVADYITNEPNLLSFSKGDIIQIINRNDGTLPMEQNSEQWLYGRIGNHFGNLPANYVEPLDSFGQIHNVKLYLKLLTF' A
#
# COMPACT_ATOMS: atom_id res chain seq x y z
N MET A 1 -3.79 3.24 0.44
CA MET A 1 -3.52 2.51 -0.81
C MET A 1 -4.85 2.06 -1.41
N ARG A 2 -4.93 1.83 -2.72
CA ARG A 2 -6.08 1.23 -3.40
C ARG A 2 -5.74 -0.18 -3.86
N ALA A 3 -6.62 -1.14 -3.65
CA ALA A 3 -6.48 -2.49 -4.18
C ALA A 3 -6.64 -2.50 -5.71
N VAL A 4 -5.72 -3.16 -6.43
CA VAL A 4 -5.76 -3.27 -7.89
C VAL A 4 -6.36 -4.59 -8.38
N ALA A 5 -6.50 -5.57 -7.49
CA ALA A 5 -7.09 -6.88 -7.73
C ALA A 5 -7.75 -7.41 -6.44
N ASP A 6 -8.60 -8.43 -6.58
CA ASP A 6 -9.20 -9.14 -5.46
C ASP A 6 -8.15 -10.00 -4.75
N TYR A 7 -8.21 -10.05 -3.42
CA TYR A 7 -7.42 -10.94 -2.60
C TYR A 7 -8.30 -11.49 -1.49
N ILE A 8 -8.79 -12.72 -1.68
CA ILE A 8 -9.70 -13.40 -0.74
C ILE A 8 -8.97 -14.58 -0.12
N THR A 9 -8.93 -14.60 1.21
CA THR A 9 -8.23 -15.62 1.99
C THR A 9 -8.94 -15.91 3.31
N ASN A 10 -8.77 -17.13 3.80
CA ASN A 10 -9.24 -17.56 5.13
C ASN A 10 -8.12 -17.59 6.17
N GLU A 11 -6.90 -17.18 5.79
CA GLU A 11 -5.76 -17.12 6.70
C GLU A 11 -5.98 -16.03 7.77
N PRO A 12 -6.00 -16.36 9.07
CA PRO A 12 -6.44 -15.44 10.13
C PRO A 12 -5.65 -14.14 10.25
N ASN A 13 -4.39 -14.15 9.82
CA ASN A 13 -3.47 -13.01 9.93
C ASN A 13 -3.43 -12.14 8.66
N LEU A 14 -4.19 -12.51 7.63
CA LEU A 14 -4.19 -11.84 6.34
C LEU A 14 -5.47 -11.04 6.15
N LEU A 15 -5.35 -9.90 5.48
CA LEU A 15 -6.48 -9.03 5.19
C LEU A 15 -7.08 -9.41 3.83
N SER A 16 -8.33 -9.84 3.82
CA SER A 16 -9.10 -9.98 2.58
C SER A 16 -9.63 -8.64 2.09
N PHE A 17 -9.66 -8.43 0.77
CA PHE A 17 -10.15 -7.22 0.13
C PHE A 17 -10.53 -7.46 -1.33
N SER A 18 -11.38 -6.57 -1.87
CA SER A 18 -11.77 -6.56 -3.29
C SER A 18 -11.04 -5.45 -4.04
N LYS A 19 -10.93 -5.60 -5.36
CA LYS A 19 -10.41 -4.57 -6.25
C LYS A 19 -11.15 -3.25 -6.04
N GLY A 20 -10.39 -2.17 -5.87
CA GLY A 20 -10.92 -0.83 -5.62
C GLY A 20 -11.04 -0.46 -4.15
N ASP A 21 -10.96 -1.42 -3.22
CA ASP A 21 -10.99 -1.13 -1.79
C ASP A 21 -9.87 -0.18 -1.37
N ILE A 22 -10.19 0.73 -0.45
CA ILE A 22 -9.24 1.67 0.12
C ILE A 22 -8.70 1.09 1.42
N ILE A 23 -7.41 0.79 1.41
CA ILE A 23 -6.70 0.16 2.52
C ILE A 23 -5.84 1.19 3.22
N GLN A 24 -6.06 1.38 4.51
CA GLN A 24 -5.18 2.19 5.35
C GLN A 24 -3.98 1.35 5.75
N ILE A 25 -2.79 1.75 5.30
CA ILE A 25 -1.53 1.10 5.70
C ILE A 25 -1.09 1.64 7.05
N ILE A 26 -0.68 0.74 7.93
CA ILE A 26 -0.23 1.02 9.28
C ILE A 26 1.25 0.64 9.35
N ASN A 27 2.12 1.65 9.40
CA ASN A 27 3.56 1.43 9.53
C ASN A 27 3.89 0.99 10.96
N ARG A 28 4.29 -0.27 11.12
CA ARG A 28 4.79 -0.77 12.41
C ARG A 28 6.30 -0.53 12.48
N ASN A 29 6.68 0.67 12.89
CA ASN A 29 8.08 1.04 13.08
C ASN A 29 8.69 0.50 14.39
N ASP A 30 7.96 -0.34 15.14
CA ASP A 30 8.36 -0.81 16.47
C ASP A 30 9.18 -2.11 16.46
N GLY A 31 9.52 -2.65 15.27
CA GLY A 31 10.36 -3.85 15.15
C GLY A 31 9.71 -5.15 15.66
N THR A 32 8.39 -5.15 15.90
CA THR A 32 7.67 -6.31 16.46
C THR A 32 7.19 -7.33 15.42
N LEU A 33 7.48 -7.09 14.14
CA LEU A 33 7.12 -8.02 13.09
C LEU A 33 8.12 -9.20 13.05
N PRO A 34 7.64 -10.47 13.00
CA PRO A 34 8.51 -11.60 12.77
C PRO A 34 9.31 -11.41 11.48
N MET A 35 10.58 -11.76 11.52
CA MET A 35 11.66 -11.40 10.58
C MET A 35 11.36 -11.66 9.08
N GLU A 36 10.35 -12.47 8.75
CA GLU A 36 9.88 -12.74 7.38
C GLU A 36 8.96 -11.63 6.81
N GLN A 37 8.42 -10.75 7.66
CA GLN A 37 7.52 -9.66 7.29
C GLN A 37 8.23 -8.32 7.06
N ASN A 38 9.56 -8.31 7.11
CA ASN A 38 10.39 -7.14 6.78
C ASN A 38 10.83 -7.15 5.30
N SER A 39 10.09 -7.85 4.46
CA SER A 39 10.28 -7.84 3.00
C SER A 39 9.38 -6.78 2.39
N GLU A 40 9.84 -6.11 1.32
CA GLU A 40 9.05 -5.17 0.51
C GLU A 40 7.78 -5.81 -0.12
N GLN A 41 7.58 -7.11 0.12
CA GLN A 41 6.50 -7.94 -0.40
C GLN A 41 5.22 -7.87 0.46
N TRP A 42 5.31 -7.50 1.74
CA TRP A 42 4.16 -7.50 2.66
C TRP A 42 3.96 -6.14 3.32
N LEU A 43 2.71 -5.76 3.45
CA LEU A 43 2.26 -4.60 4.20
C LEU A 43 1.33 -5.05 5.32
N TYR A 44 1.12 -4.18 6.30
CA TYR A 44 0.06 -4.34 7.29
C TYR A 44 -0.93 -3.19 7.17
N GLY A 45 -2.22 -3.50 7.20
CA GLY A 45 -3.24 -2.48 7.01
C GLY A 45 -4.61 -2.88 7.54
N ARG A 46 -5.60 -2.04 7.24
CA ARG A 46 -6.99 -2.26 7.64
C ARG A 46 -8.01 -1.76 6.63
N ILE A 47 -9.19 -2.39 6.67
CA ILE A 47 -10.45 -1.92 6.07
C ILE A 47 -11.51 -1.95 7.17
N GLY A 48 -11.99 -0.76 7.57
CA GLY A 48 -12.90 -0.63 8.72
C GLY A 48 -12.27 -1.20 10.00
N ASN A 49 -12.87 -2.28 10.51
CA ASN A 49 -12.44 -2.98 11.72
C ASN A 49 -11.63 -4.26 11.44
N HIS A 50 -11.39 -4.60 10.17
CA HIS A 50 -10.58 -5.76 9.79
C HIS A 50 -9.14 -5.33 9.60
N PHE A 51 -8.21 -6.04 10.24
CA PHE A 51 -6.79 -5.79 10.18
C PHE A 51 -6.06 -7.05 9.74
N GLY A 52 -4.97 -6.90 9.02
CA GLY A 52 -4.18 -8.04 8.58
C GLY A 52 -3.02 -7.64 7.69
N ASN A 53 -2.17 -8.62 7.42
CA ASN A 53 -1.11 -8.49 6.44
C ASN A 53 -1.70 -8.63 5.03
N LEU A 54 -1.11 -7.91 4.09
CA LEU A 54 -1.51 -7.97 2.69
C LEU A 54 -0.27 -7.95 1.78
N PRO A 55 -0.33 -8.61 0.62
CA PRO A 55 0.76 -8.55 -0.35
C PRO A 55 0.84 -7.15 -0.98
N ALA A 56 2.04 -6.56 -0.97
CA ALA A 56 2.29 -5.19 -1.42
C ALA A 56 1.97 -4.99 -2.91
N ASN A 57 2.14 -6.03 -3.73
CA ASN A 57 1.88 -5.98 -5.18
C ASN A 57 0.38 -6.00 -5.56
N TYR A 58 -0.53 -6.11 -4.59
CA TYR A 58 -1.98 -6.02 -4.82
C TYR A 58 -2.53 -4.61 -4.58
N VAL A 59 -1.68 -3.65 -4.23
CA VAL A 59 -2.10 -2.30 -3.89
C VAL A 59 -1.22 -1.22 -4.52
N GLU A 60 -1.82 -0.06 -4.77
CA GLU A 60 -1.13 1.12 -5.30
C GLU A 60 -1.38 2.36 -4.42
N PRO A 61 -0.46 3.34 -4.39
CA PRO A 61 -0.74 4.64 -3.79
C PRO A 61 -1.97 5.31 -4.41
N LEU A 62 -2.73 6.05 -3.61
CA LEU A 62 -3.90 6.78 -4.12
C LEU A 62 -3.49 7.94 -5.04
N ASP A 63 -2.29 8.47 -4.83
CA ASP A 63 -1.78 9.69 -5.48
C ASP A 63 -0.79 9.41 -6.62
N SER A 64 -0.92 8.28 -7.30
CA SER A 64 -0.02 7.90 -8.42
C SER A 64 -0.01 8.88 -9.60
N PHE A 65 -0.85 9.93 -9.60
CA PHE A 65 -0.91 10.97 -10.65
C PHE A 65 -0.36 12.35 -10.24
N GLY A 66 0.10 12.56 -9.00
CA GLY A 66 0.44 13.90 -8.49
C GLY A 66 1.92 14.30 -8.49
N GLN A 67 2.84 13.34 -8.36
CA GLN A 67 4.24 13.69 -8.09
C GLN A 67 5.11 13.81 -9.35
N ILE A 68 4.84 13.04 -10.42
CA ILE A 68 5.68 13.07 -11.63
C ILE A 68 5.38 14.29 -12.52
N HIS A 69 4.15 14.84 -12.50
CA HIS A 69 3.81 16.03 -13.27
C HIS A 69 4.44 17.32 -12.71
N ASN A 70 4.50 17.47 -11.38
CA ASN A 70 5.06 18.68 -10.79
C ASN A 70 6.58 18.75 -10.99
N VAL A 71 7.32 17.66 -10.77
CA VAL A 71 8.79 17.67 -10.93
C VAL A 71 9.21 17.95 -12.38
N LYS A 72 8.51 17.38 -13.38
CA LYS A 72 8.75 17.71 -14.80
C LYS A 72 8.39 19.15 -15.15
N LEU A 73 7.33 19.72 -14.58
CA LEU A 73 6.93 21.11 -14.82
C LEU A 73 7.95 22.09 -14.22
N TYR A 74 8.43 21.84 -13.00
CA TYR A 74 9.47 22.64 -12.36
C TYR A 74 10.80 22.60 -13.12
N LEU A 75 11.24 21.42 -13.58
CA LEU A 75 12.46 21.30 -14.40
C LEU A 75 12.34 22.05 -15.75
N LYS A 76 11.15 22.10 -16.34
CA LYS A 76 10.90 22.84 -17.59
C LYS A 76 10.89 24.36 -17.41
N LEU A 77 10.54 24.85 -16.22
CA LEU A 77 10.52 26.29 -15.89
C LEU A 77 11.90 26.83 -15.45
N LEU A 78 12.80 25.97 -14.99
CA LEU A 78 14.15 26.34 -14.54
C LEU A 78 15.22 26.27 -15.65
N THR A 79 14.83 25.93 -16.88
CA THR A 79 15.75 25.88 -18.03
C THR A 79 15.48 27.06 -18.98
N PHE A 80 15.84 28.27 -18.54
CA PHE A 80 15.94 29.47 -19.37
C PHE A 80 17.28 30.15 -19.14
#